data_AF-A0A9X2GXY8-F1
#
_entry.id   AF-A0A9X2GXY8-F1
#
_cell.length_a   1.000
_cell.length_b   1.000
_cell.length_c   1.000
_cell.angle_alpha   90.00
_cell.angle_beta   90.00
_cell.angle_gamma   90.00
#
_symmetry.space_group_name_H-M   'P 1'
#
loop_
_entity.id
_entity.type
_entity.pdbx_description
1 polymer ?
#
loop_
_entity_poly.entity_id
_entity_poly.type
_entity_poly.pdbx_seq_one_letter_code
_entity_poly.pdbx_strand_id
1 'polypeptide(L)'
;MKGLTAAQGDDVRKALHTAERRSGLRFGVFLGDPVGGRRHFAERLHAALGEEAGDAVVVFVDPDGRAIEIVTGENARRRLSDSACRLTAMSMATAFSVGDLIGGLLYGIGALGEQATARR
;
A
#
# COMPACT_ATOMS: atom_id res chain seq x y z
N MET A 1 12.38 14.13 -9.47
CA MET A 1 11.19 13.26 -9.65
C MET A 1 9.97 14.10 -9.94
N LYS A 2 9.11 13.69 -10.89
CA LYS A 2 7.82 14.35 -11.10
C LYS A 2 6.82 13.69 -10.13
N GLY A 3 6.42 14.42 -9.09
CA GLY A 3 5.40 13.95 -8.15
C GLY A 3 4.08 13.68 -8.84
N LEU A 4 3.15 13.03 -8.12
CA LEU A 4 1.78 12.81 -8.59
C LEU A 4 1.15 14.15 -9.02
N THR A 5 0.44 14.15 -10.14
CA THR A 5 -0.46 15.27 -10.47
C THR A 5 -1.62 15.30 -9.47
N ALA A 6 -2.32 16.43 -9.35
CA ALA A 6 -3.48 16.53 -8.48
C ALA A 6 -4.54 15.46 -8.80
N ALA A 7 -4.84 15.25 -10.09
CA ALA A 7 -5.77 14.23 -10.54
C ALA A 7 -5.33 12.81 -10.14
N GLN A 8 -4.03 12.49 -10.31
CA GLN A 8 -3.47 11.20 -9.90
C GLN A 8 -3.57 11.01 -8.38
N GLY A 9 -3.29 12.05 -7.60
CA GLY A 9 -3.45 12.03 -6.14
C GLY A 9 -4.90 11.79 -5.72
N ASP A 10 -5.86 12.40 -6.41
CA ASP A 10 -7.29 12.20 -6.14
C ASP A 10 -7.74 10.77 -6.48
N ASP A 11 -7.24 10.19 -7.56
CA ASP A 11 -7.56 8.81 -7.93
C ASP A 11 -6.99 7.81 -6.92
N VAL A 12 -5.77 8.03 -6.43
CA VAL A 12 -5.20 7.23 -5.33
C VAL A 12 -6.05 7.36 -4.06
N ARG A 13 -6.48 8.57 -3.69
CA ARG A 13 -7.35 8.79 -2.52
C ARG A 13 -8.69 8.08 -2.65
N LYS A 14 -9.30 8.09 -3.84
CA LYS A 14 -10.54 7.35 -4.11
C LYS A 14 -10.33 5.84 -4.00
N ALA A 15 -9.21 5.33 -4.50
CA ALA A 15 -8.86 3.91 -4.39
C ALA A 15 -8.69 3.49 -2.92
N LEU A 16 -7.98 4.29 -2.13
CA LEU A 16 -7.82 4.07 -0.68
C LEU A 16 -9.19 4.01 0.00
N HIS A 17 -10.02 5.04 -0.17
CA HIS A 17 -11.34 5.09 0.45
C HIS A 17 -12.25 3.92 0.02
N THR A 18 -12.13 3.46 -1.23
CA THR A 18 -12.87 2.30 -1.71
C THR A 18 -12.39 1.01 -1.05
N ALA A 19 -11.08 0.80 -0.93
CA ALA A 19 -10.49 -0.36 -0.25
C ALA A 19 -10.89 -0.37 1.24
N GLU A 20 -10.85 0.78 1.90
CA GLU A 20 -11.28 0.94 3.30
C GLU A 20 -12.75 0.62 3.48
N ARG A 21 -13.63 1.14 2.62
CA ARG A 21 -15.07 0.86 2.71
C ARG A 21 -15.42 -0.60 2.50
N ARG A 22 -14.73 -1.28 1.57
CA ARG A 22 -15.00 -2.70 1.26
C ARG A 22 -14.47 -3.63 2.34
N SER A 23 -13.24 -3.41 2.76
CA SER A 23 -12.58 -4.26 3.73
C SER A 23 -12.96 -3.90 5.17
N GLY A 24 -13.17 -2.63 5.50
CA GLY A 24 -13.22 -2.14 6.88
C GLY A 24 -11.86 -2.06 7.56
N LEU A 25 -10.75 -2.22 6.81
CA LEU A 25 -9.40 -1.91 7.27
C LEU A 25 -9.03 -0.47 6.90
N ARG A 26 -8.05 0.11 7.57
CA ARG A 26 -7.44 1.40 7.20
C ARG A 26 -6.39 1.18 6.11
N PHE A 27 -6.31 2.09 5.13
CA PHE A 27 -5.30 2.01 4.07
C PHE A 27 -4.50 3.31 3.97
N GLY A 28 -3.18 3.18 3.97
CA GLY A 28 -2.25 4.29 3.76
C GLY A 28 -1.24 3.99 2.65
N VAL A 29 -0.88 5.00 1.87
CA VAL A 29 0.19 4.94 0.89
C VAL A 29 1.19 6.05 1.17
N PHE A 30 2.47 5.69 1.20
CA PHE A 30 3.58 6.65 1.18
C PHE A 30 4.39 6.46 -0.09
N LEU A 31 4.62 7.55 -0.81
CA LEU A 31 5.42 7.58 -2.02
C LEU A 31 6.60 8.52 -1.82
N GLY A 32 7.82 8.00 -1.86
CA GLY A 32 9.03 8.80 -1.75
C GLY A 32 10.19 8.06 -1.13
N ASP A 33 11.25 8.80 -0.83
CA ASP A 33 12.49 8.24 -0.33
C ASP A 33 12.39 7.83 1.15
N PRO A 34 12.98 6.68 1.53
CA PRO A 34 13.02 6.25 2.91
C PRO A 34 14.04 7.06 3.71
N VAL A 35 13.71 7.37 4.96
CA VAL A 35 14.70 7.83 5.94
C VAL A 35 15.31 6.60 6.64
N GLY A 36 16.51 6.22 6.22
CA GLY A 36 17.22 5.04 6.70
C GLY A 36 16.84 3.76 5.95
N GLY A 37 16.77 2.63 6.65
CA GLY A 37 16.42 1.34 6.03
C GLY A 37 14.95 1.29 5.59
N ARG A 38 14.69 0.84 4.36
CA ARG A 38 13.36 0.81 3.72
C ARG A 38 12.30 0.13 4.57
N ARG A 39 12.61 -1.09 5.04
CA ARG A 39 11.74 -1.86 5.94
C ARG A 39 11.45 -1.11 7.25
N HIS A 40 12.50 -0.62 7.90
CA HIS A 40 12.35 0.12 9.16
C HIS A 40 11.53 1.40 8.97
N PHE A 41 11.69 2.08 7.83
CA PHE A 41 10.91 3.26 7.49
C PHE A 41 9.43 2.92 7.27
N ALA A 42 9.12 1.86 6.53
CA ALA A 42 7.75 1.39 6.35
C ALA A 42 7.09 0.96 7.68
N GLU A 43 7.83 0.25 8.53
CA GLU A 43 7.38 -0.14 9.87
C GLU A 43 7.11 1.10 10.75
N ARG A 44 7.94 2.14 10.66
CA ARG A 44 7.73 3.42 11.36
C ARG A 44 6.51 4.18 10.86
N LEU A 45 6.27 4.21 9.54
CA LEU A 45 5.07 4.81 8.96
C LEU A 45 3.81 4.12 9.50
N HIS A 46 3.83 2.79 9.58
CA HIS A 46 2.75 2.01 10.17
C HIS A 46 2.58 2.25 11.67
N ALA A 47 3.68 2.25 12.43
CA ALA A 47 3.64 2.51 13.88
C ALA A 47 3.11 3.91 14.22
N ALA A 48 3.32 4.90 13.35
CA ALA A 48 2.81 6.26 13.52
C ALA A 48 1.28 6.36 13.51
N LEU A 49 0.56 5.31 13.08
CA LEU A 49 -0.90 5.25 13.12
C LEU A 49 -1.48 5.02 14.53
N GLY A 50 -0.62 4.71 15.53
CA GLY A 50 -1.04 4.58 16.92
C GLY A 50 -2.06 3.45 17.13
N GLU A 51 -3.17 3.76 17.80
CA GLU A 51 -4.23 2.80 18.13
C GLU A 51 -4.85 2.13 16.90
N GLU A 52 -4.77 2.79 15.75
CA GLU A 52 -5.38 2.34 14.50
C GLU A 52 -4.48 1.36 13.72
N ALA A 53 -3.22 1.22 14.15
CA ALA A 53 -2.23 0.39 13.49
C ALA A 53 -2.63 -1.10 13.44
N GLY A 54 -3.40 -1.60 14.41
CA GLY A 54 -3.87 -2.98 14.43
C GLY A 54 -4.68 -3.36 13.18
N ASP A 55 -5.49 -2.43 12.69
CA ASP A 55 -6.43 -2.60 11.58
C ASP A 55 -5.98 -1.89 10.29
N ALA A 56 -4.69 -1.53 10.21
CA ALA A 56 -4.15 -0.77 9.09
C ALA A 56 -3.32 -1.62 8.12
N VAL A 57 -3.24 -1.11 6.88
CA VAL A 57 -2.33 -1.57 5.83
C VAL A 57 -1.60 -0.34 5.29
N VAL A 58 -0.27 -0.34 5.40
CA VAL A 58 0.58 0.71 4.84
C VAL A 58 1.36 0.16 3.67
N VAL A 59 1.26 0.84 2.53
CA VAL A 59 2.03 0.58 1.32
C VAL A 59 3.07 1.68 1.15
N PHE A 60 4.32 1.35 1.37
CA PHE A 60 5.46 2.22 1.09
C PHE A 60 6.03 1.90 -0.29
N VAL A 61 6.21 2.95 -1.11
CA VAL A 61 6.82 2.86 -2.43
C VAL A 61 7.97 3.86 -2.55
N ASP A 62 9.14 3.34 -2.88
CA ASP A 62 10.34 4.08 -3.26
C ASP A 62 10.56 3.90 -4.77
N PRO A 63 10.13 4.87 -5.62
CA PRO A 63 10.23 4.74 -7.07
C PRO A 63 11.68 4.73 -7.56
N ASP A 64 12.54 5.53 -6.93
CA ASP A 64 13.93 5.72 -7.33
C ASP A 64 14.79 4.52 -6.88
N GLY A 65 14.62 4.08 -5.64
CA GLY A 65 15.24 2.88 -5.07
C GLY A 65 14.57 1.56 -5.44
N ARG A 66 13.50 1.61 -6.26
CA ARG A 66 12.71 0.47 -6.76
C ARG A 66 12.31 -0.51 -5.67
N ALA A 67 11.72 0.01 -4.59
CA ALA A 67 11.29 -0.79 -3.46
C ALA A 67 9.81 -0.61 -3.15
N ILE A 68 9.20 -1.70 -2.70
CA ILE A 68 7.81 -1.75 -2.23
C ILE A 68 7.82 -2.50 -0.91
N GLU A 69 7.26 -1.90 0.13
CA GLU A 69 7.03 -2.56 1.42
C GLU A 69 5.53 -2.48 1.73
N ILE A 70 4.93 -3.62 2.07
CA ILE A 70 3.53 -3.68 2.51
C ILE A 70 3.56 -4.12 3.96
N VAL A 71 3.15 -3.24 4.87
CA VAL A 71 3.08 -3.49 6.31
C VAL A 71 1.63 -3.65 6.71
N THR A 72 1.31 -4.78 7.33
CA THR A 72 -0.03 -5.10 7.81
C THR A 72 -0.07 -5.10 9.34
N GLY A 73 -1.13 -4.52 9.89
CA GLY A 73 -1.46 -4.59 11.30
C GLY A 73 -1.81 -6.00 11.77
N GLU A 74 -1.80 -6.21 13.08
CA GLU A 74 -2.07 -7.52 13.68
C GLU A 74 -3.45 -8.09 13.31
N ASN A 75 -4.49 -7.26 13.29
CA ASN A 75 -5.82 -7.65 12.84
C ASN A 75 -5.88 -7.76 11.32
N ALA A 76 -5.28 -6.80 10.61
CA ALA A 76 -5.24 -6.78 9.15
C ALA A 76 -4.60 -8.05 8.56
N ARG A 77 -3.51 -8.56 9.15
CA ARG A 77 -2.81 -9.77 8.66
C ARG A 77 -3.65 -11.04 8.74
N ARG A 78 -4.66 -11.11 9.61
CA ARG A 78 -5.60 -12.24 9.67
C ARG A 78 -6.42 -12.34 8.38
N ARG A 79 -6.65 -11.19 7.74
CA ARG A 79 -7.45 -11.02 6.53
C ARG A 79 -6.59 -10.90 5.27
N LEU A 80 -5.37 -10.41 5.41
CA LEU A 80 -4.39 -10.27 4.34
C LEU A 80 -3.16 -11.13 4.65
N SER A 81 -3.12 -12.32 4.06
CA SER A 81 -1.96 -13.20 4.18
C SER A 81 -0.73 -12.61 3.49
N ASP A 82 0.46 -12.87 4.04
CA ASP A 82 1.72 -12.43 3.44
C ASP A 82 1.88 -12.86 1.97
N SER A 83 1.35 -14.03 1.60
CA SER A 83 1.40 -14.50 0.20
C SER A 83 0.55 -13.64 -0.74
N ALA A 84 -0.60 -13.16 -0.28
CA ALA A 84 -1.43 -12.22 -1.04
C ALA A 84 -0.71 -10.87 -1.20
N CYS A 85 -0.14 -10.34 -0.11
CA CYS A 85 0.66 -9.11 -0.16
C CYS A 85 1.86 -9.24 -1.11
N ARG A 86 2.61 -10.36 -1.04
CA ARG A 86 3.73 -10.64 -1.94
C ARG A 86 3.30 -10.67 -3.41
N LEU A 87 2.21 -11.37 -3.73
CA LEU A 87 1.70 -11.43 -5.11
C LEU A 87 1.31 -10.03 -5.61
N THR A 88 0.61 -9.25 -4.79
CA THR A 88 0.26 -7.89 -5.15
C THR A 88 1.50 -7.02 -5.37
N ALA A 89 2.50 -7.09 -4.47
CA ALA A 89 3.74 -6.33 -4.61
C ALA A 89 4.50 -6.68 -5.90
N MET A 90 4.51 -7.96 -6.32
CA MET A 90 5.13 -8.38 -7.59
C MET A 90 4.42 -7.79 -8.81
N SER A 91 3.09 -7.79 -8.82
CA SER A 91 2.31 -7.16 -9.89
C SER A 91 2.51 -5.64 -9.93
N MET A 92 2.56 -4.99 -8.76
CA MET A 92 2.91 -3.56 -8.67
C MET A 92 4.31 -3.28 -9.22
N ALA A 93 5.32 -4.07 -8.82
CA ALA A 93 6.68 -3.94 -9.30
C ALA A 93 6.77 -4.13 -10.83
N THR A 94 5.94 -5.02 -11.39
CA THR A 94 5.84 -5.22 -12.84
C THR A 94 5.30 -3.97 -13.55
N ALA A 95 4.21 -3.38 -13.04
CA ALA A 95 3.68 -2.12 -13.58
C ALA A 95 4.71 -0.98 -13.48
N PHE A 96 5.42 -0.88 -12.35
CA PHE A 96 6.46 0.13 -12.15
C PHE A 96 7.64 -0.05 -13.10
N SER A 97 8.00 -1.30 -13.44
CA SER A 97 9.10 -1.60 -14.36
C SER A 97 8.88 -1.06 -15.78
N VAL A 98 7.63 -0.92 -16.20
CA VAL A 98 7.24 -0.36 -17.50
C VAL A 98 6.84 1.12 -17.43
N GLY A 99 7.09 1.79 -16.29
CA GLY A 99 6.81 3.21 -16.10
C GLY A 99 5.39 3.56 -15.67
N ASP A 100 4.56 2.56 -15.35
CA ASP A 100 3.18 2.77 -14.89
C ASP A 100 3.07 2.80 -13.36
N LEU A 101 3.56 3.89 -12.77
CA LEU A 101 3.50 4.10 -11.32
C LEU A 101 2.04 4.22 -10.82
N ILE A 102 1.19 4.93 -11.55
CA ILE A 102 -0.18 5.18 -11.12
C ILE A 102 -1.02 3.92 -11.23
N GLY A 103 -0.99 3.24 -12.39
CA GLY A 103 -1.73 2.00 -12.58
C GLY A 103 -1.27 0.93 -11.60
N GLY A 104 0.03 0.83 -11.32
CA GLY A 104 0.53 -0.07 -10.29
C GLY A 104 0.00 0.27 -8.88
N LEU A 105 -0.04 1.54 -8.48
CA LEU A 105 -0.61 1.95 -7.19
C LEU A 105 -2.11 1.65 -7.10
N LEU A 106 -2.88 2.03 -8.12
CA LEU A 106 -4.34 1.80 -8.15
C LEU A 106 -4.67 0.31 -8.14
N TYR A 107 -3.95 -0.49 -8.93
CA TYR A 107 -4.04 -1.95 -8.91
C TYR A 107 -3.74 -2.50 -7.52
N GLY A 108 -2.62 -2.09 -6.91
CA GLY A 108 -2.17 -2.61 -5.62
C GLY A 108 -3.20 -2.38 -4.51
N ILE A 109 -3.68 -1.14 -4.40
CA ILE A 109 -4.70 -0.76 -3.39
C ILE A 109 -5.99 -1.56 -3.60
N GLY A 110 -6.47 -1.63 -4.84
CA GLY A 110 -7.68 -2.38 -5.19
C GLY A 110 -7.57 -3.86 -4.89
N ALA A 111 -6.45 -4.49 -5.28
CA ALA A 111 -6.18 -5.90 -5.06
C ALA A 111 -6.10 -6.23 -3.56
N LEU A 112 -5.41 -5.42 -2.76
CA LEU A 112 -5.35 -5.61 -1.31
C LEU A 112 -6.74 -5.45 -0.66
N GLY A 113 -7.51 -4.43 -1.05
CA GLY A 113 -8.88 -4.23 -0.54
C GLY A 113 -9.82 -5.41 -0.85
N GLU A 114 -9.71 -5.97 -2.06
CA GLU A 114 -10.48 -7.14 -2.48
C GLU A 114 -10.08 -8.40 -1.69
N GLN A 115 -8.78 -8.68 -1.60
CA GLN A 115 -8.25 -9.83 -0.87
C GLN A 115 -8.61 -9.80 0.63
N ALA A 116 -8.61 -8.62 1.24
CA ALA A 116 -9.02 -8.43 2.63
C ALA A 116 -10.52 -8.74 2.87
N THR A 117 -11.34 -8.70 1.82
CA THR A 117 -12.78 -8.99 1.88
C THR A 117 -13.05 -10.49 1.70
N ALA A 118 -12.23 -11.19 0.91
CA ALA A 118 -12.38 -12.63 0.65
C ALA A 118 -12.18 -13.53 1.89
N ARG A 119 -11.60 -13.01 2.96
CA ARG A 119 -11.28 -13.73 4.21
C ARG A 119 -12.04 -13.20 5.43
N ARG A 120 -13.23 -12.63 5.21
CA ARG A 120 -14.05 -12.00 6.28
C ARG A 120 -14.90 -13.01 7.04
#